data_AF-A0A926GFM1-F1
#
_entry.id   AF-A0A926GFM1-F1
#
_cell.length_a   1.000
_cell.length_b   1.000
_cell.length_c   1.000
_cell.angle_alpha   90.00
_cell.angle_beta   90.00
_cell.angle_gamma   90.00
#
_symmetry.space_group_name_H-M   'P 1'
#
loop_
_entity.id
_entity.type
_entity.pdbx_description
1 polymer ?
#
loop_
_entity_poly.entity_id
_entity_poly.type
_entity_poly.pdbx_seq_one_letter_code
_entity_poly.pdbx_strand_id
1 'polypeptide(L)'
;MAERLTETNSKRSKELVETERLVEGWSGSVPDPEILVRYESIMPGAVERILDMAEEEQKQRISLQIEILKAETKSLLLTRIVAFGLQVSSILLSVAIYIYSDRPSSLFFSIAILAFPALSALVAYFFFMRKHEGEEE
;
A
#
# COMPACT_ATOMS: atom_id res chain seq x y z
N MET A 1 -55.76 2.04 7.26
CA MET A 1 -55.03 3.33 7.22
C MET A 1 -53.51 3.16 7.30
N ALA A 2 -52.99 2.18 8.06
CA ALA A 2 -51.56 1.89 8.16
C ALA A 2 -50.89 1.43 6.84
N GLU A 3 -51.61 0.74 5.97
CA GLU A 3 -51.09 0.18 4.71
C GLU A 3 -50.74 1.23 3.64
N ARG A 4 -51.38 2.41 3.68
CA ARG A 4 -51.07 3.51 2.75
C ARG A 4 -49.78 4.27 3.11
N LEU A 5 -49.34 4.19 4.37
CA LEU A 5 -48.14 4.87 4.85
C LEU A 5 -46.86 4.10 4.47
N THR A 6 -46.93 2.77 4.41
CA THR A 6 -45.80 1.92 4.00
C THR A 6 -45.51 2.02 2.51
N GLU A 7 -46.55 2.07 1.66
CA GLU A 7 -46.38 2.29 0.21
C GLU A 7 -45.83 3.68 -0.12
N THR A 8 -46.29 4.71 0.60
CA THR A 8 -45.82 6.09 0.42
C THR A 8 -44.34 6.22 0.82
N ASN A 9 -43.92 5.59 1.91
CA ASN A 9 -42.51 5.60 2.33
C ASN A 9 -41.62 4.80 1.37
N SER A 10 -42.09 3.66 0.85
CA SER A 10 -41.34 2.88 -0.14
C SER A 10 -41.16 3.63 -1.47
N LYS A 11 -42.21 4.31 -1.96
CA LYS A 11 -42.10 5.17 -3.15
C LYS A 11 -41.17 6.36 -2.93
N ARG A 12 -41.29 7.05 -1.79
CA ARG A 12 -40.44 8.19 -1.48
C ARG A 12 -38.97 7.79 -1.30
N SER A 13 -38.69 6.64 -0.71
CA SER A 13 -37.31 6.12 -0.68
C SER A 13 -36.78 5.76 -2.06
N LYS A 14 -37.61 5.23 -2.97
CA LYS A 14 -37.17 4.97 -4.35
C LYS A 14 -36.88 6.26 -5.12
N GLU A 15 -37.72 7.28 -4.95
CA GLU A 15 -37.58 8.58 -5.62
C GLU A 15 -36.36 9.38 -5.10
N LEU A 16 -36.08 9.29 -3.79
CA LEU A 16 -34.87 9.85 -3.18
C LEU A 16 -33.59 9.12 -3.63
N VAL A 17 -33.66 7.79 -3.79
CA VAL A 17 -32.53 6.99 -4.29
C VAL A 17 -32.29 7.21 -5.80
N GLU A 18 -33.33 7.57 -6.55
CA GLU A 18 -33.24 7.86 -7.99
C GLU A 18 -32.67 9.27 -8.26
N THR A 19 -32.99 10.26 -7.42
CA THR A 19 -32.40 11.61 -7.51
C THR A 19 -30.93 11.68 -7.09
N GLU A 20 -30.44 10.71 -6.31
CA GLU A 20 -29.03 10.64 -5.90
C GLU A 20 -28.11 10.04 -6.98
N ARG A 21 -28.67 9.39 -8.02
CA ARG A 21 -27.88 8.71 -9.07
C ARG A 21 -27.40 9.60 -10.22
N LEU A 22 -27.82 10.86 -10.30
CA LEU A 22 -27.42 11.78 -11.37
C LEU A 22 -26.16 12.59 -11.08
N VAL A 23 -25.52 12.38 -9.93
CA VAL A 23 -24.14 12.85 -9.73
C VAL A 23 -23.22 11.76 -10.22
N GLU A 24 -23.08 11.66 -11.55
CA GLU A 24 -21.97 10.93 -12.16
C GLU A 24 -20.69 11.66 -11.71
N GLY A 25 -20.13 11.19 -10.61
CA GLY A 25 -18.88 11.69 -10.05
C GLY A 25 -17.75 11.35 -11.00
N TRP A 26 -17.53 12.21 -11.99
CA TRP A 26 -16.37 12.12 -12.86
C TRP A 26 -15.12 12.23 -11.98
N SER A 27 -14.40 11.11 -11.87
CA SER A 27 -13.24 10.94 -11.02
C SER A 27 -12.00 10.86 -11.90
N GLY A 28 -11.17 11.89 -11.87
CA GLY A 28 -9.93 11.97 -12.63
C GLY A 28 -9.33 13.37 -12.61
N SER A 29 -8.06 13.51 -12.99
CA SER A 29 -7.34 14.81 -13.08
C SER A 29 -7.88 15.73 -14.18
N VAL A 30 -8.75 15.23 -15.05
CA VAL A 30 -9.33 15.97 -16.16
C VAL A 30 -10.84 16.10 -15.96
N PRO A 31 -11.42 17.31 -16.08
CA PRO A 31 -12.86 17.54 -15.98
C PRO A 31 -13.67 16.74 -17.01
N ASP A 32 -14.97 16.60 -16.75
CA ASP A 32 -15.90 15.97 -17.69
C ASP A 32 -15.84 16.64 -19.09
N PRO A 33 -15.89 15.86 -20.19
CA PRO A 33 -15.86 16.39 -21.56
C PRO A 33 -16.89 17.47 -21.86
N GLU A 34 -18.11 17.38 -21.32
CA GLU A 34 -19.16 18.37 -21.53
C GLU A 34 -18.84 19.70 -20.84
N ILE A 35 -18.10 19.66 -19.73
CA ILE A 35 -17.59 20.84 -19.03
C ILE A 35 -16.41 21.44 -19.80
N LEU A 36 -15.51 20.63 -20.34
CA LEU A 36 -14.38 21.10 -21.16
C LEU A 36 -14.84 21.86 -22.40
N VAL A 37 -15.86 21.35 -23.10
CA VAL A 37 -16.46 22.05 -24.25
C VAL A 37 -17.01 23.43 -23.86
N ARG A 38 -17.61 23.55 -22.67
CA ARG A 38 -18.07 24.83 -22.14
C ARG A 38 -16.89 25.77 -21.85
N TYR A 39 -15.82 25.29 -21.23
CA TYR A 39 -14.62 26.09 -20.99
C TYR A 39 -13.99 26.61 -22.28
N GLU A 40 -13.88 25.78 -23.30
CA GLU A 40 -13.34 26.19 -24.62
C GLU A 40 -14.22 27.26 -25.28
N SER A 41 -15.54 27.14 -25.15
CA SER A 41 -16.49 28.11 -25.70
C SER A 41 -16.42 29.48 -25.01
N ILE A 42 -16.06 29.51 -23.72
CA ILE A 42 -15.92 30.75 -22.94
C ILE A 42 -14.55 31.38 -23.15
N MET A 43 -13.50 30.54 -23.19
CA MET A 43 -12.12 30.95 -23.38
C MET A 43 -11.42 29.94 -24.30
N PRO A 44 -11.21 30.30 -25.58
CA PRO A 44 -10.47 29.46 -26.51
C PRO A 44 -9.05 29.17 -26.00
N GLY A 45 -8.62 27.91 -26.08
CA GLY A 45 -7.34 27.43 -25.54
C GLY A 45 -7.36 27.09 -24.05
N ALA A 46 -8.50 27.20 -23.36
CA ALA A 46 -8.61 26.79 -21.97
C ALA A 46 -8.45 25.28 -21.80
N VAL A 47 -9.00 24.49 -22.74
CA VAL A 47 -8.92 23.02 -22.67
C VAL A 47 -7.48 22.54 -22.81
N GLU A 48 -6.72 23.10 -23.76
CA GLU A 48 -5.30 22.76 -23.95
C GLU A 48 -4.49 23.01 -22.68
N ARG A 49 -4.69 24.17 -22.03
CA ARG A 49 -4.00 24.49 -20.76
C ARG A 49 -4.38 23.57 -19.62
N ILE A 50 -5.66 23.15 -19.53
CA ILE A 50 -6.12 22.20 -18.50
C ILE A 50 -5.49 20.82 -18.73
N LEU A 51 -5.43 20.37 -19.98
CA LEU A 51 -4.80 19.10 -20.34
C LEU A 51 -3.29 19.13 -20.08
N ASP A 52 -2.61 20.22 -20.42
CA ASP A 52 -1.18 20.41 -20.14
C ASP A 52 -0.91 20.36 -18.62
N MET A 53 -1.73 21.05 -17.82
CA MET A 53 -1.64 21.00 -16.36
C MET A 53 -1.85 19.59 -15.82
N ALA A 54 -2.86 18.86 -16.32
CA ALA A 54 -3.12 17.49 -15.91
C ALA A 54 -1.98 16.53 -16.30
N GLU A 55 -1.39 16.71 -17.48
CA GLU A 55 -0.25 15.91 -17.94
C GLU A 55 1.00 16.18 -17.09
N GLU A 56 1.26 17.45 -16.74
CA GLU A 56 2.38 17.82 -15.87
C GLU A 56 2.21 17.24 -14.46
N GLU A 57 1.02 17.35 -13.86
CA GLU A 57 0.70 16.73 -12.58
C GLU A 57 0.89 15.21 -12.63
N GLN A 58 0.44 14.56 -13.71
CA GLN A 58 0.60 13.12 -13.88
C GLN A 58 2.08 12.71 -14.00
N LYS A 59 2.88 13.46 -14.76
CA LYS A 59 4.33 13.25 -14.86
C LYS A 59 5.02 13.40 -13.51
N GLN A 60 4.66 14.44 -12.74
CA GLN A 60 5.18 14.63 -11.39
C GLN A 60 4.77 13.50 -10.44
N ARG A 61 3.52 13.03 -10.52
CA ARG A 61 3.05 11.90 -9.72
C ARG A 61 3.81 10.61 -10.05
N ILE A 62 4.03 10.33 -11.33
CA ILE A 62 4.79 9.16 -11.79
C ILE A 62 6.25 9.25 -11.34
N SER A 63 6.88 10.42 -11.43
CA SER A 63 8.28 10.58 -11.01
C SER A 63 8.46 10.34 -9.52
N LEU A 64 7.55 10.86 -8.68
CA LEU A 64 7.53 10.61 -7.24
C LEU A 64 7.31 9.13 -6.92
N GLN A 65 6.37 8.46 -7.60
CA GLN A 65 6.15 7.02 -7.40
C GLN A 65 7.40 6.21 -7.71
N ILE A 66 8.08 6.52 -8.82
CA ILE A 66 9.34 5.87 -9.20
C ILE A 66 10.41 6.08 -8.13
N GLU A 67 10.50 7.28 -7.56
CA GLU A 67 11.46 7.58 -6.50
C GLU A 67 11.16 6.81 -5.20
N ILE A 68 9.89 6.74 -4.79
CA ILE A 68 9.44 5.96 -3.64
C ILE A 68 9.77 4.48 -3.83
N LEU A 69 9.42 3.90 -4.99
CA LEU A 69 9.75 2.51 -5.35
C LEU A 69 11.27 2.24 -5.30
N LYS A 70 12.08 3.18 -5.77
CA LYS A 70 13.56 3.09 -5.68
C LYS A 70 14.06 3.17 -4.24
N ALA A 71 13.45 3.99 -3.40
CA ALA A 71 13.81 4.09 -1.99
C ALA A 71 13.44 2.80 -1.22
N GLU A 72 12.25 2.25 -1.48
CA GLU A 72 11.78 1.00 -0.88
C GLU A 72 12.63 -0.20 -1.30
N THR A 73 12.97 -0.32 -2.58
CA THR A 73 13.84 -1.42 -3.04
C THR A 73 15.22 -1.36 -2.38
N LYS A 74 15.80 -0.16 -2.22
CA LYS A 74 17.09 0.01 -1.53
C LYS A 74 17.01 -0.35 -0.05
N SER A 75 15.95 0.06 0.65
CA SER A 75 15.79 -0.25 2.07
C SER A 75 15.61 -1.76 2.31
N LEU A 76 14.84 -2.44 1.46
CA LEU A 76 14.67 -3.90 1.51
C LEU A 76 15.99 -4.66 1.30
N LEU A 77 16.83 -4.21 0.37
CA LEU A 77 18.14 -4.83 0.13
C LEU A 77 19.08 -4.66 1.33
N LEU A 78 19.11 -3.47 1.94
CA LEU A 78 19.93 -3.21 3.13
C LEU A 78 19.48 -4.06 4.32
N THR A 79 18.17 -4.11 4.59
CA THR A 79 17.62 -4.95 5.67
C THR A 79 17.95 -6.42 5.45
N ARG A 80 17.84 -6.92 4.22
CA ARG A 80 18.18 -8.31 3.89
C ARG A 80 19.66 -8.63 4.14
N ILE A 81 20.57 -7.74 3.76
CA ILE A 81 22.01 -7.93 3.96
C ILE A 81 22.35 -7.90 5.46
N VAL A 82 21.81 -6.93 6.21
CA VAL A 82 22.04 -6.82 7.66
C VAL A 82 21.48 -8.04 8.39
N ALA A 83 20.26 -8.47 8.06
CA ALA A 83 19.65 -9.66 8.66
C ALA A 83 20.45 -10.93 8.35
N PHE A 84 20.89 -11.10 7.10
CA PHE A 84 21.74 -12.23 6.71
C PHE A 84 23.08 -12.20 7.46
N GLY A 85 23.72 -11.04 7.57
CA GLY A 85 24.97 -10.87 8.30
C GLY A 85 24.84 -11.22 9.79
N LEU A 86 23.76 -10.77 10.44
CA LEU A 86 23.45 -11.13 11.83
C LEU A 86 23.18 -12.63 12.02
N GLN A 87 22.50 -13.27 11.06
CA GLN A 87 22.24 -14.70 11.11
C GLN A 87 23.54 -15.50 10.98
N VAL A 88 24.40 -15.14 10.03
CA VAL A 88 25.70 -15.81 9.83
C VAL A 88 26.61 -15.61 11.04
N SER A 89 26.69 -14.39 11.59
CA SER A 89 27.53 -14.12 12.77
C SER A 89 27.09 -14.89 14.01
N SER A 90 25.77 -15.04 14.22
CA SER A 90 25.20 -15.85 15.29
C SER A 90 25.60 -17.32 15.17
N ILE A 91 25.51 -17.89 13.97
CA ILE A 91 25.93 -19.28 13.70
C ILE A 91 27.44 -19.45 13.95
N LEU A 92 28.26 -18.54 13.45
CA LEU A 92 29.72 -18.58 13.64
C LEU A 92 30.12 -18.50 15.12
N LEU A 93 29.47 -17.62 15.88
CA LEU A 93 29.70 -17.49 17.32
C LEU A 93 29.31 -18.77 18.07
N SER A 94 28.19 -19.40 17.71
CA SER A 94 27.75 -20.67 18.28
C SER A 94 28.77 -21.79 18.04
N VAL A 95 29.30 -21.90 16.82
CA VAL A 95 30.32 -22.89 16.45
C VAL A 95 31.64 -22.63 17.18
N ALA A 96 32.06 -21.37 17.30
CA ALA A 96 33.28 -21.01 18.03
C ALA A 96 33.20 -21.40 19.51
N ILE A 97 32.07 -21.13 20.17
CA ILE A 97 31.85 -21.50 21.57
C ILE A 97 31.85 -23.03 21.75
N TYR A 98 31.29 -23.77 20.80
CA TYR A 98 31.29 -25.23 20.81
C TYR A 98 32.70 -25.83 20.77
N ILE A 99 33.60 -25.25 19.96
CA ILE A 99 34.99 -25.74 19.83
C ILE A 99 35.81 -25.41 21.10
N TYR A 100 35.57 -24.27 21.75
CA TYR A 100 36.37 -23.82 22.90
C TYR A 100 35.88 -24.36 24.26
N SER A 101 34.69 -24.93 24.35
CA SER A 101 34.20 -25.53 25.60
C SER A 101 34.51 -27.03 25.65
N ASP A 102 35.48 -27.42 26.48
CA ASP A 102 35.85 -28.83 26.79
C ASP A 102 34.71 -29.67 27.45
N ARG A 103 33.53 -29.09 27.64
CA ARG A 103 32.33 -29.81 28.10
C ARG A 103 31.24 -29.71 27.04
N PRO A 104 30.63 -30.84 26.62
CA PRO A 104 29.56 -30.83 25.63
C PRO A 104 28.28 -30.28 26.26
N SER A 105 28.16 -28.96 26.35
CA SER A 105 26.91 -28.28 26.69
C SER A 105 26.01 -28.24 25.45
N SER A 106 25.66 -29.43 24.95
CA SER A 106 24.78 -29.67 23.79
C SER A 106 23.42 -28.99 23.89
N LEU A 107 23.00 -28.64 25.11
CA LEU A 107 21.80 -27.85 25.41
C LEU A 107 21.80 -26.47 24.74
N PHE A 108 22.92 -25.73 24.73
CA PHE A 108 22.97 -24.39 24.12
C PHE A 108 22.94 -24.43 22.59
N PHE A 109 23.59 -25.44 21.99
CA PHE A 109 23.60 -25.65 20.54
C PHE A 109 22.20 -26.00 20.01
N SER A 110 21.45 -26.79 20.79
CA SER A 110 20.11 -27.24 20.41
C SER A 110 19.07 -26.11 20.48
N ILE A 111 19.14 -25.25 21.50
CA ILE A 111 18.23 -24.10 21.66
C ILE A 111 18.49 -23.03 20.58
N ALA A 112 19.75 -22.81 20.20
CA ALA A 112 20.12 -21.86 19.16
C ALA A 112 19.65 -22.26 17.75
N ILE A 113 19.59 -23.56 17.44
CA ILE A 113 19.14 -24.02 16.11
C ILE A 113 17.61 -23.98 15.97
N LEU A 114 16.87 -24.26 17.05
CA LEU A 114 15.40 -24.36 17.02
C LEU A 114 14.66 -23.04 17.29
N ALA A 115 15.19 -22.15 18.14
CA ALA A 115 14.49 -20.91 18.51
C ALA A 115 14.62 -19.79 17.46
N PHE A 116 15.68 -19.82 16.65
CA PHE A 116 15.99 -18.73 15.72
C PHE A 116 15.11 -18.68 14.46
N PRO A 117 14.73 -19.80 13.82
CA PRO A 117 13.78 -19.78 12.72
C PRO A 117 12.42 -19.19 13.13
N ALA A 118 11.97 -19.47 14.36
CA ALA A 118 10.71 -18.94 14.89
C ALA A 118 10.74 -17.41 15.07
N LEU A 119 11.84 -16.84 15.59
CA LEU A 119 11.99 -15.38 15.65
C LEU A 119 12.09 -14.76 14.25
N SER A 120 12.80 -15.39 13.32
CA SER A 120 12.92 -14.89 11.95
C SER A 120 11.58 -14.91 11.21
N ALA A 121 10.75 -15.93 11.45
CA ALA A 121 9.40 -16.05 10.91
C ALA A 121 8.47 -14.98 11.49
N LEU A 122 8.63 -14.62 12.77
CA LEU A 122 7.82 -13.57 13.40
C LEU A 122 8.17 -12.17 12.88
N VAL A 123 9.47 -11.90 12.66
CA VAL A 123 9.93 -10.66 12.02
C VAL A 123 9.48 -10.60 10.55
N ALA A 124 9.57 -11.73 9.83
CA ALA A 124 9.08 -11.82 8.44
C ALA A 124 7.56 -11.66 8.36
N TYR A 125 6.80 -12.24 9.29
CA TYR A 125 5.35 -12.08 9.39
C TYR A 125 4.98 -10.61 9.64
N PHE A 126 5.69 -9.93 10.55
CA PHE A 126 5.44 -8.51 10.82
C PHE A 126 5.72 -7.63 9.58
N PHE A 127 6.79 -7.92 8.83
CA PHE A 127 7.07 -7.23 7.57
C PHE A 127 6.05 -7.55 6.46
N PHE A 128 5.56 -8.79 6.41
CA PHE A 128 4.52 -9.20 5.46
C PHE A 128 3.18 -8.54 5.79
N MET A 129 2.81 -8.44 7.06
CA MET A 129 1.59 -7.76 7.52
C MET A 129 1.62 -6.27 7.17
N ARG A 130 2.76 -5.59 7.38
CA ARG A 130 2.93 -4.17 7.03
C ARG A 130 2.80 -3.89 5.52
N LYS A 131 3.04 -4.90 4.68
CA LYS A 131 2.87 -4.77 3.22
C LYS A 131 1.39 -4.82 2.83
N HIS A 132 0.57 -5.59 3.54
CA HIS A 132 -0.86 -5.72 3.25
C HIS A 132 -1.67 -4.47 3.62
N GLU A 133 -1.23 -3.72 4.64
CA GLU A 133 -1.87 -2.45 5.03
C GLU A 133 -1.66 -1.34 3.99
N GLY A 134 -0.65 -1.45 3.11
CA GLY A 134 -0.43 -0.50 2.01
C GLY A 134 -1.19 -0.82 0.72
N GLU A 135 -1.97 -1.91 0.67
CA GLU A 135 -2.78 -2.31 -0.49
C GLU A 135 -4.27 -2.00 -0.30
N GLU A 136 -4.70 -1.50 0.86
CA GLU A 136 -6.09 -1.12 1.16
C GLU A 136 -6.36 0.40 1.14
N GLU A 137 -5.37 1.25 0.82
CA GLU A 137 -5.54 2.70 0.55
C GLU A 137 -5.34 3.04 -0.94
#